data_AF-A0A962URB6-F1
#
_entry.id   AF-A0A962URB6-F1
#
_cell.length_a   1.000
_cell.length_b   1.000
_cell.length_c   1.000
_cell.angle_alpha   90.00
_cell.angle_beta   90.00
_cell.angle_gamma   90.00
#
_symmetry.space_group_name_H-M   'P 1'
#
loop_
_entity.id
_entity.type
_entity.pdbx_description
1 polymer ?
#
loop_
_entity_poly.entity_id
_entity_poly.type
_entity_poly.pdbx_seq_one_letter_code
_entity_poly.pdbx_strand_id
1 'polypeptide(L)'
;MKRKSTASRSPARQRNFPGNREQLERLLQAGQGKRADAWNAWRLKNLAEPLELYAANLSDCHLREFDLDGVNLTKTNLARADLRRASFQFGLLHHANLSHADARGAGFSYVQFDRANLKGTRLDDADLRDTRLDVADLTDASLRRAKLRNAVLAGVVARRADFRDADLSWVNLSGEYESGGDFGGALFQEADLSHAYLAYGDFRDARFSNANMAGANLTGADLRGADLRKVDLQGAILSGADLRGATLRGADVSGVAVWGVRYDESDIKDGRQAGLQIHDWVAHYKEEYAWGPLTVDNIELAHFMALVIQNPKLAALIDATTSKTVLLLGRFTGARKKVLERLREELPYLGYAPIIFDFEGPASRDTIETISTLAGLSKFVIADLSKPKSTPLETYVIVPHLSIPFVPIVERGEQPFSMLRDMQKKYYWVLPPVTYENVQDLVDRLDQAIVKPAERMFARIGRQRRDLVR
;
A
#
# COMPACT_ATOMS: atom_id res chain seq x y z
N MET A 1 -41.99 35.38 38.29
CA MET A 1 -41.08 34.63 39.20
C MET A 1 -40.30 33.59 38.40
N LYS A 2 -39.06 33.89 38.02
CA LYS A 2 -38.15 32.93 37.37
C LYS A 2 -37.48 32.09 38.46
N ARG A 3 -37.76 30.78 38.51
CA ARG A 3 -37.00 29.84 39.35
C ARG A 3 -35.65 29.55 38.68
N LYS A 4 -34.57 30.11 39.23
CA LYS A 4 -33.20 29.68 38.94
C LYS A 4 -33.06 28.22 39.41
N SER A 5 -32.84 27.32 38.46
CA SER A 5 -32.37 25.96 38.73
C SER A 5 -30.88 26.03 39.01
N THR A 6 -30.51 26.17 40.29
CA THR A 6 -29.15 25.92 40.77
C THR A 6 -29.05 24.46 41.16
N ALA A 7 -28.82 23.58 40.19
CA ALA A 7 -28.38 22.22 40.46
C ALA A 7 -26.89 22.24 40.83
N SER A 8 -26.59 22.73 42.04
CA SER A 8 -25.32 22.48 42.73
C SER A 8 -25.36 21.03 43.22
N ARG A 9 -24.94 20.08 42.38
CA ARG A 9 -24.59 18.74 42.85
C ARG A 9 -23.29 18.87 43.65
N SER A 10 -23.40 18.91 44.98
CA SER A 10 -22.26 18.68 45.87
C SER A 10 -21.56 17.37 45.46
N PRO A 11 -20.22 17.27 45.56
CA PRO A 11 -19.53 16.01 45.34
C PRO A 11 -20.10 15.02 46.34
N ALA A 12 -20.62 13.91 45.82
CA ALA A 12 -21.11 12.82 46.64
C ALA A 12 -20.01 12.46 47.66
N ARG A 13 -20.35 12.38 48.95
CA ARG A 13 -19.46 11.82 49.97
C ARG A 13 -19.03 10.44 49.49
N GLN A 14 -17.78 10.31 49.04
CA GLN A 14 -17.21 9.05 48.56
C GLN A 14 -17.04 8.12 49.77
N ARG A 15 -18.09 7.37 50.12
CA ARG A 15 -18.01 6.34 51.15
C ARG A 15 -17.06 5.25 50.65
N ASN A 16 -16.00 5.00 51.41
CA ASN A 16 -14.92 4.05 51.12
C ASN A 16 -13.96 4.48 50.00
N PHE A 17 -13.58 5.77 49.96
CA PHE A 17 -12.46 6.23 49.14
C PHE A 17 -11.13 5.71 49.72
N PRO A 18 -10.36 4.92 48.96
CA PRO A 18 -9.18 4.25 49.49
C PRO A 18 -7.88 5.08 49.34
N GLY A 19 -7.93 6.23 48.64
CA GLY A 19 -6.82 7.18 48.51
C GLY A 19 -6.73 8.23 49.63
N ASN A 20 -5.91 9.26 49.43
CA ASN A 20 -5.71 10.31 50.43
C ASN A 20 -6.90 11.27 50.47
N ARG A 21 -7.75 11.07 51.48
CA ARG A 21 -9.01 11.80 51.65
C ARG A 21 -8.81 13.30 51.87
N GLU A 22 -7.75 13.71 52.57
CA GLU A 22 -7.48 15.12 52.82
C GLU A 22 -7.10 15.84 51.52
N GLN A 23 -6.22 15.23 50.72
CA GLN A 23 -5.86 15.73 49.39
C GLN A 23 -7.09 15.84 48.48
N LEU A 24 -7.96 14.82 48.47
CA LEU A 24 -9.20 14.83 47.70
C LEU A 24 -10.15 15.95 48.14
N GLU A 25 -10.39 16.09 49.44
CA GLU A 25 -11.29 17.13 49.97
C GLU A 25 -10.75 18.53 49.66
N ARG A 26 -9.42 18.74 49.76
CA ARG A 26 -8.76 19.99 49.38
C ARG A 26 -8.92 20.28 47.89
N LEU A 27 -8.71 19.28 47.03
CA LEU A 27 -8.86 19.43 45.58
C LEU A 27 -10.30 19.79 45.21
N LEU A 28 -11.28 19.09 45.79
CA LEU A 28 -12.70 19.34 45.53
C LEU A 28 -13.13 20.74 45.99
N GLN A 29 -12.65 21.20 47.15
CA GLN A 29 -12.91 22.56 47.62
C GLN A 29 -12.29 23.61 46.70
N ALA A 30 -11.04 23.42 46.28
CA ALA A 30 -10.37 24.31 45.35
C ALA A 30 -11.08 24.34 43.98
N GLY A 31 -11.53 23.18 43.48
CA GLY A 31 -12.25 23.04 42.22
C GLY A 31 -13.64 23.71 42.24
N GLN A 32 -14.41 23.56 43.31
CA GLN A 32 -15.69 24.28 43.49
C GLN A 32 -15.49 25.80 43.50
N GLY A 33 -14.40 26.26 44.12
CA GLY A 33 -14.05 27.68 44.17
C GLY A 33 -13.39 28.20 42.89
N LYS A 34 -13.07 27.33 41.92
CA LYS A 34 -12.24 27.65 40.73
C LYS A 34 -10.91 28.32 41.11
N ARG A 35 -10.29 27.85 42.20
CA ARG A 35 -9.08 28.45 42.79
C ARG A 35 -7.84 27.63 42.44
N ALA A 36 -7.48 27.57 41.16
CA ALA A 36 -6.25 26.92 40.71
C ALA A 36 -5.02 27.49 41.45
N ASP A 37 -4.93 28.82 41.61
CA ASP A 37 -3.82 29.48 42.31
C ASP A 37 -3.62 28.97 43.75
N ALA A 38 -4.71 28.77 44.49
CA ALA A 38 -4.65 28.31 45.87
C ALA A 38 -4.18 26.85 45.96
N TRP A 39 -4.63 26.00 45.03
CA TRP A 39 -4.17 24.63 44.91
C TRP A 39 -2.69 24.58 44.50
N ASN A 40 -2.32 25.30 43.44
CA ASN A 40 -0.96 25.33 42.91
C ASN A 40 0.04 25.88 43.95
N ALA A 41 -0.33 26.92 44.70
CA ALA A 41 0.50 27.44 45.79
C ALA A 41 0.69 26.44 46.95
N TRP A 42 -0.32 25.61 47.24
CA TRP A 42 -0.17 24.51 48.18
C TRP A 42 0.73 23.42 47.61
N ARG A 43 0.52 23.02 46.34
CA ARG A 43 1.32 21.98 45.67
C ARG A 43 2.81 22.31 45.66
N LEU A 44 3.15 23.56 45.36
CA LEU A 44 4.53 24.06 45.39
C LEU A 44 5.22 23.87 46.76
N LYS A 45 4.46 23.98 47.86
CA LYS A 45 4.98 23.80 49.22
C LYS A 45 5.03 22.33 49.66
N ASN A 46 4.37 21.43 48.94
CA ASN A 46 4.19 20.03 49.32
C ASN A 46 4.65 19.10 48.18
N LEU A 47 5.76 19.43 47.52
CA LEU A 47 6.30 18.67 46.38
C LEU A 47 6.69 17.23 46.77
N ALA A 48 7.17 17.04 48.00
CA ALA A 48 7.61 15.73 48.51
C ALA A 48 6.47 14.77 48.83
N GLU A 49 5.23 15.27 48.96
CA GLU A 49 4.07 14.42 49.21
C GLU A 49 3.48 13.92 47.87
N PRO A 50 3.41 12.60 47.64
CA PRO A 50 2.72 12.06 46.47
C PRO A 50 1.23 12.42 46.49
N LEU A 51 0.66 12.78 45.33
CA LEU A 51 -0.76 13.02 45.20
C LEU A 51 -1.49 11.69 44.92
N GLU A 52 -2.16 11.14 45.93
CA GLU A 52 -2.79 9.81 45.87
C GLU A 52 -4.31 9.92 45.77
N LEU A 53 -4.81 9.97 44.53
CA LEU A 53 -6.23 10.16 44.22
C LEU A 53 -6.89 8.94 43.54
N TYR A 54 -6.28 7.76 43.66
CA TYR A 54 -6.72 6.55 42.97
C TYR A 54 -8.18 6.17 43.31
N ALA A 55 -8.93 5.78 42.27
CA ALA A 55 -10.36 5.45 42.34
C ALA A 55 -11.27 6.58 42.85
N ALA A 56 -10.81 7.84 42.84
CA ALA A 56 -11.67 8.97 43.20
C ALA A 56 -12.78 9.16 42.15
N ASN A 57 -13.87 9.78 42.58
CA ASN A 57 -14.87 10.34 41.67
C ASN A 57 -14.70 11.86 41.56
N LEU A 58 -14.07 12.28 40.47
CA LEU A 58 -13.83 13.67 40.06
C LEU A 58 -14.66 14.04 38.81
N SER A 59 -15.73 13.31 38.50
CA SER A 59 -16.59 13.63 37.36
C SER A 59 -17.19 15.02 37.49
N ASP A 60 -17.34 15.72 36.38
CA ASP A 60 -17.89 17.07 36.30
C ASP A 60 -17.13 18.13 37.13
N CYS A 61 -15.92 17.82 37.62
CA CYS A 61 -15.12 18.78 38.40
C CYS A 61 -14.49 19.85 37.50
N HIS A 62 -14.26 21.02 38.09
CA HIS A 62 -13.54 22.13 37.45
C HIS A 62 -12.09 22.15 37.94
N LEU A 63 -11.17 21.61 37.16
CA LEU A 63 -9.74 21.48 37.46
C LEU A 63 -8.87 22.24 36.43
N ARG A 64 -9.44 23.23 35.76
CA ARG A 64 -8.75 24.07 34.78
C ARG A 64 -7.53 24.75 35.40
N GLU A 65 -6.37 24.61 34.76
CA GLU A 65 -5.08 25.23 35.16
C GLU A 65 -4.52 24.70 36.50
N PHE A 66 -5.02 23.56 37.00
CA PHE A 66 -4.49 22.91 38.20
C PHE A 66 -3.19 22.16 37.89
N ASP A 67 -2.23 22.26 38.81
CA ASP A 67 -1.02 21.42 38.85
C ASP A 67 -1.32 20.11 39.58
N LEU A 68 -1.42 19.03 38.81
CA LEU A 68 -1.61 17.66 39.27
C LEU A 68 -0.42 16.79 38.85
N ASP A 69 0.78 17.38 38.75
CA ASP A 69 1.98 16.63 38.36
C ASP A 69 2.32 15.54 39.37
N GLY A 70 2.66 14.35 38.85
CA GLY A 70 2.98 13.14 39.61
C GLY A 70 1.78 12.51 40.32
N VAL A 71 0.54 12.89 39.98
CA VAL A 71 -0.66 12.35 40.61
C VAL A 71 -0.91 10.89 40.23
N ASN A 72 -1.29 10.08 41.22
CA ASN A 72 -1.90 8.79 40.99
C ASN A 72 -3.42 8.92 40.90
N LEU A 73 -3.95 8.85 39.68
CA LEU A 73 -5.37 8.87 39.32
C LEU A 73 -5.82 7.51 38.76
N THR A 74 -5.12 6.42 39.05
CA THR A 74 -5.49 5.08 38.61
C THR A 74 -6.95 4.76 38.96
N LYS A 75 -7.74 4.26 37.98
CA LYS A 75 -9.18 3.94 38.11
C LYS A 75 -10.09 5.12 38.51
N THR A 76 -9.59 6.36 38.43
CA THR A 76 -10.38 7.55 38.80
C THR A 76 -11.42 7.85 37.73
N ASN A 77 -12.60 8.30 38.17
CA ASN A 77 -13.62 8.83 37.27
C ASN A 77 -13.46 10.34 37.10
N LEU A 78 -13.01 10.78 35.93
CA LEU A 78 -12.85 12.16 35.48
C LEU A 78 -13.84 12.53 34.37
N ALA A 79 -14.89 11.73 34.17
CA ALA A 79 -15.83 11.93 33.07
C ALA A 79 -16.43 13.34 33.10
N ARG A 80 -16.44 14.01 31.94
CA ARG A 80 -16.92 15.40 31.76
C ARG A 80 -16.22 16.46 32.63
N ALA A 81 -15.07 16.15 33.22
CA ALA A 81 -14.29 17.14 33.96
C ALA A 81 -13.75 18.22 33.02
N ASP A 82 -13.62 19.44 33.53
CA ASP A 82 -12.93 20.54 32.87
C ASP A 82 -11.47 20.54 33.33
N LEU A 83 -10.60 20.00 32.48
CA LEU A 83 -9.16 19.80 32.70
C LEU A 83 -8.31 20.75 31.83
N ARG A 84 -8.93 21.78 31.24
CA ARG A 84 -8.24 22.67 30.29
C ARG A 84 -6.98 23.24 30.91
N ARG A 85 -5.85 23.11 30.21
CA ARG A 85 -4.54 23.65 30.64
C ARG A 85 -4.08 23.15 32.03
N ALA A 86 -4.67 22.09 32.56
CA ALA A 86 -4.17 21.43 33.77
C ALA A 86 -2.89 20.65 33.43
N SER A 87 -2.00 20.49 34.40
CA SER A 87 -0.77 19.71 34.26
C SER A 87 -0.92 18.39 35.02
N PHE A 88 -0.51 17.30 34.39
CA PHE A 88 -0.54 15.95 34.93
C PHE A 88 0.80 15.24 34.68
N GLN A 89 1.88 15.97 34.44
CA GLN A 89 3.15 15.39 34.00
C GLN A 89 3.59 14.27 34.95
N PHE A 90 4.07 13.15 34.40
CA PHE A 90 4.44 11.96 35.17
C PHE A 90 3.31 11.32 35.99
N GLY A 91 2.04 11.65 35.71
CA GLY A 91 0.88 11.08 36.39
C GLY A 91 0.57 9.64 35.96
N LEU A 92 -0.12 8.91 36.85
CA LEU A 92 -0.61 7.55 36.61
C LEU A 92 -2.13 7.57 36.45
N LEU A 93 -2.60 7.32 35.23
CA LEU A 93 -4.01 7.38 34.82
C LEU A 93 -4.50 6.03 34.28
N HIS A 94 -3.86 4.92 34.68
CA HIS A 94 -4.27 3.58 34.26
C HIS A 94 -5.75 3.34 34.56
N HIS A 95 -6.49 2.82 33.58
CA HIS A 95 -7.92 2.53 33.71
C HIS A 95 -8.78 3.73 34.15
N ALA A 96 -8.28 4.97 34.08
CA ALA A 96 -9.07 6.14 34.41
C ALA A 96 -10.17 6.37 33.36
N ASN A 97 -11.30 6.92 33.79
CA ASN A 97 -12.38 7.30 32.90
C ASN A 97 -12.36 8.81 32.67
N LEU A 98 -11.84 9.25 31.53
CA LEU A 98 -11.82 10.64 31.09
C LEU A 98 -12.91 10.94 30.05
N SER A 99 -13.86 10.02 29.82
CA SER A 99 -14.85 10.17 28.76
C SER A 99 -15.54 11.53 28.79
N HIS A 100 -15.58 12.17 27.62
CA HIS A 100 -16.16 13.50 27.40
C HIS A 100 -15.56 14.64 28.25
N ALA A 101 -14.37 14.46 28.84
CA ALA A 101 -13.68 15.54 29.51
C ALA A 101 -13.16 16.59 28.51
N ASP A 102 -13.00 17.82 28.98
CA ASP A 102 -12.38 18.91 28.23
C ASP A 102 -10.95 19.14 28.74
N ALA A 103 -9.98 18.55 28.04
CA ALA A 103 -8.56 18.58 28.39
C ALA A 103 -7.73 19.37 27.36
N ARG A 104 -8.34 20.37 26.71
CA ARG A 104 -7.66 21.19 25.71
C ARG A 104 -6.46 21.92 26.31
N GLY A 105 -5.32 21.82 25.64
CA GLY A 105 -4.05 22.40 26.07
C GLY A 105 -3.52 21.86 27.40
N ALA A 106 -4.04 20.73 27.90
CA ALA A 106 -3.54 20.11 29.12
C ALA A 106 -2.15 19.48 28.88
N GLY A 107 -1.33 19.45 29.93
CA GLY A 107 0.00 18.82 29.92
C GLY A 107 -0.07 17.41 30.45
N PHE A 108 0.17 16.42 29.61
CA PHE A 108 0.19 15.00 29.94
C PHE A 108 1.52 14.34 29.61
N SER A 109 2.62 15.08 29.45
CA SER A 109 3.91 14.48 29.11
C SER A 109 4.30 13.39 30.13
N TYR A 110 4.77 12.24 29.65
CA TYR A 110 5.13 11.06 30.47
C TYR A 110 3.98 10.40 31.26
N VAL A 111 2.71 10.71 30.95
CA VAL A 111 1.56 10.11 31.63
C VAL A 111 1.29 8.69 31.15
N GLN A 112 0.89 7.83 32.09
CA GLN A 112 0.48 6.46 31.81
C GLN A 112 -1.05 6.34 31.78
N PHE A 113 -1.63 6.22 30.59
CA PHE A 113 -3.06 6.07 30.29
C PHE A 113 -3.44 4.63 29.89
N ASP A 114 -2.62 3.62 30.17
CA ASP A 114 -2.89 2.25 29.72
C ASP A 114 -4.33 1.84 30.10
N ARG A 115 -5.10 1.40 29.10
CA ARG A 115 -6.52 1.01 29.23
C ARG A 115 -7.46 2.09 29.78
N ALA A 116 -7.10 3.37 29.67
CA ALA A 116 -7.98 4.48 30.01
C ALA A 116 -9.13 4.62 29.00
N ASN A 117 -10.28 5.11 29.47
CA ASN A 117 -11.40 5.50 28.61
C ASN A 117 -11.32 6.99 28.32
N LEU A 118 -10.90 7.35 27.10
CA LEU A 118 -10.77 8.72 26.60
C LEU A 118 -11.86 9.02 25.55
N LYS A 119 -12.94 8.23 25.48
CA LYS A 119 -14.00 8.37 24.50
C LYS A 119 -14.60 9.78 24.51
N GLY A 120 -14.63 10.43 23.35
CA GLY A 120 -15.19 11.78 23.18
C GLY A 120 -14.44 12.88 23.95
N THR A 121 -13.24 12.61 24.45
CA THR A 121 -12.43 13.60 25.17
C THR A 121 -11.90 14.65 24.20
N ARG A 122 -11.84 15.91 24.64
CA ARG A 122 -11.20 16.98 23.88
C ARG A 122 -9.77 17.16 24.34
N LEU A 123 -8.82 16.71 23.52
CA LEU A 123 -7.38 16.81 23.71
C LEU A 123 -6.73 17.79 22.70
N ASP A 124 -7.52 18.69 22.10
CA ASP A 124 -6.99 19.69 21.17
C ASP A 124 -5.83 20.47 21.83
N ASP A 125 -4.71 20.59 21.11
CA ASP A 125 -3.49 21.28 21.56
C ASP A 125 -2.83 20.70 22.84
N ALA A 126 -3.25 19.52 23.31
CA ALA A 126 -2.67 18.87 24.48
C ALA A 126 -1.25 18.34 24.23
N ASP A 127 -0.43 18.32 25.28
CA ASP A 127 0.91 17.73 25.25
C ASP A 127 0.86 16.30 25.78
N LEU A 128 0.92 15.32 24.88
CA LEU A 128 0.88 13.88 25.14
C LEU A 128 2.23 13.22 24.81
N ARG A 129 3.34 13.98 24.81
CA ARG A 129 4.66 13.44 24.50
C ARG A 129 5.07 12.36 25.50
N ASP A 130 5.69 11.30 24.99
CA ASP A 130 6.19 10.19 25.80
C ASP A 130 5.11 9.53 26.68
N THR A 131 3.83 9.62 26.28
CA THR A 131 2.72 8.98 27.00
C THR A 131 2.58 7.51 26.65
N ARG A 132 1.96 6.74 27.56
CA ARG A 132 1.53 5.37 27.28
C ARG A 132 0.01 5.32 27.18
N LEU A 133 -0.51 5.06 25.99
CA LEU A 133 -1.93 4.96 25.67
C LEU A 133 -2.29 3.51 25.26
N ASP A 134 -1.46 2.54 25.63
CA ASP A 134 -1.64 1.12 25.31
C ASP A 134 -3.09 0.68 25.60
N VAL A 135 -3.80 0.22 24.57
CA VAL A 135 -5.18 -0.30 24.68
C VAL A 135 -6.20 0.72 25.23
N ALA A 136 -5.94 2.03 25.11
CA ALA A 136 -6.92 3.06 25.48
C ALA A 136 -8.05 3.21 24.44
N ASP A 137 -9.20 3.71 24.86
CA ASP A 137 -10.33 4.02 23.97
C ASP A 137 -10.37 5.52 23.65
N LEU A 138 -9.98 5.89 22.43
CA LEU A 138 -10.01 7.23 21.87
C LEU A 138 -11.21 7.43 20.91
N THR A 139 -12.20 6.55 20.92
CA THR A 139 -13.38 6.67 20.04
C THR A 139 -14.01 8.05 20.15
N ASP A 140 -14.26 8.72 19.02
CA ASP A 140 -14.81 10.08 18.95
C ASP A 140 -13.99 11.18 19.66
N ALA A 141 -12.74 10.91 20.08
CA ALA A 141 -11.88 11.91 20.72
C ALA A 141 -11.33 12.91 19.70
N SER A 142 -11.07 14.15 20.16
CA SER A 142 -10.46 15.20 19.32
C SER A 142 -9.04 15.46 19.82
N LEU A 143 -8.04 15.17 18.99
CA LEU A 143 -6.59 15.32 19.24
C LEU A 143 -5.96 16.31 18.24
N ARG A 144 -6.72 17.30 17.79
CA ARG A 144 -6.27 18.29 16.81
C ARG A 144 -5.04 19.02 17.31
N ARG A 145 -3.97 19.07 16.52
CA ARG A 145 -2.69 19.71 16.88
C ARG A 145 -2.09 19.21 18.21
N ALA A 146 -2.52 18.05 18.69
CA ALA A 146 -1.94 17.45 19.90
C ALA A 146 -0.52 16.98 19.60
N LYS A 147 0.33 16.98 20.63
CA LYS A 147 1.72 16.54 20.53
C LYS A 147 1.84 15.13 21.08
N LEU A 148 2.00 14.12 20.24
CA LEU A 148 2.10 12.71 20.62
C LEU A 148 3.48 12.11 20.31
N ARG A 149 4.50 12.95 20.15
CA ARG A 149 5.86 12.47 19.84
C ARG A 149 6.32 11.42 20.88
N ASN A 150 6.86 10.30 20.40
CA ASN A 150 7.28 9.14 21.20
C ASN A 150 6.17 8.47 22.03
N ALA A 151 4.90 8.79 21.80
CA ALA A 151 3.83 8.13 22.54
C ALA A 151 3.67 6.66 22.09
N VAL A 152 3.24 5.81 23.01
CA VAL A 152 2.92 4.40 22.72
C VAL A 152 1.40 4.27 22.63
N LEU A 153 0.88 3.98 21.44
CA LEU A 153 -0.54 3.82 21.15
C LEU A 153 -0.85 2.39 20.67
N ALA A 154 -0.01 1.41 21.06
CA ALA A 154 -0.20 0.03 20.66
C ALA A 154 -1.58 -0.48 21.12
N GLY A 155 -2.38 -0.95 20.15
CA GLY A 155 -3.73 -1.44 20.38
C GLY A 155 -4.78 -0.40 20.81
N VAL A 156 -4.51 0.89 20.62
CA VAL A 156 -5.52 1.93 20.86
C VAL A 156 -6.72 1.75 19.93
N VAL A 157 -7.93 2.04 20.44
CA VAL A 157 -9.15 2.08 19.61
C VAL A 157 -9.42 3.54 19.27
N ALA A 158 -9.25 3.93 18.01
CA ALA A 158 -9.32 5.33 17.58
C ALA A 158 -10.45 5.63 16.58
N ARG A 159 -11.56 4.87 16.65
CA ARG A 159 -12.67 4.99 15.71
C ARG A 159 -13.23 6.41 15.69
N ARG A 160 -13.19 7.07 14.51
CA ARG A 160 -13.64 8.46 14.31
C ARG A 160 -12.92 9.48 15.22
N ALA A 161 -11.74 9.14 15.72
CA ALA A 161 -10.89 10.12 16.38
C ALA A 161 -10.34 11.12 15.35
N ASP A 162 -10.12 12.35 15.78
CA ASP A 162 -9.61 13.43 14.93
C ASP A 162 -8.19 13.80 15.36
N PHE A 163 -7.21 13.40 14.56
CA PHE A 163 -5.79 13.68 14.73
C PHE A 163 -5.29 14.75 13.76
N ARG A 164 -6.17 15.61 13.21
CA ARG A 164 -5.73 16.60 12.22
C ARG A 164 -4.62 17.48 12.76
N ASP A 165 -3.59 17.64 11.96
CA ASP A 165 -2.38 18.42 12.26
C ASP A 165 -1.65 17.97 13.54
N ALA A 166 -1.91 16.76 14.07
CA ALA A 166 -1.22 16.23 15.23
C ALA A 166 0.22 15.81 14.90
N ASP A 167 1.11 15.92 15.90
CA ASP A 167 2.48 15.39 15.80
C ASP A 167 2.52 13.96 16.38
N LEU A 168 2.47 12.96 15.50
CA LEU A 168 2.58 11.53 15.78
C LEU A 168 3.98 11.00 15.38
N SER A 169 4.99 11.86 15.31
CA SER A 169 6.35 11.43 14.97
C SER A 169 6.88 10.46 16.01
N TRP A 170 7.55 9.39 15.60
CA TRP A 170 8.10 8.35 16.50
C TRP A 170 7.04 7.63 17.35
N VAL A 171 5.76 7.71 16.96
CA VAL A 171 4.70 6.99 17.67
C VAL A 171 4.79 5.50 17.37
N ASN A 172 4.44 4.66 18.34
CA ASN A 172 4.16 3.24 18.08
C ASN A 172 2.65 3.04 18.03
N LEU A 173 2.11 2.82 16.83
CA LEU A 173 0.71 2.49 16.53
C LEU A 173 0.62 1.09 15.87
N SER A 174 1.59 0.22 16.12
CA SER A 174 1.61 -1.12 15.53
C SER A 174 0.52 -2.05 16.09
N GLY A 175 0.16 -3.05 15.30
CA GLY A 175 -0.79 -4.11 15.66
C GLY A 175 -2.20 -3.96 15.05
N GLU A 176 -3.01 -5.01 15.16
CA GLU A 176 -4.20 -5.22 14.31
C GLU A 176 -5.48 -4.49 14.77
N TYR A 177 -5.37 -3.49 15.64
CA TYR A 177 -6.54 -2.83 16.22
C TYR A 177 -7.06 -1.71 15.32
N GLU A 178 -8.39 -1.56 15.28
CA GLU A 178 -9.06 -0.53 14.47
C GLU A 178 -8.63 0.88 14.90
N SER A 179 -7.77 1.47 14.07
CA SER A 179 -7.21 2.82 14.24
C SER A 179 -7.71 3.79 13.15
N GLY A 180 -8.79 3.45 12.45
CA GLY A 180 -9.44 4.32 11.45
C GLY A 180 -9.95 5.64 12.04
N GLY A 181 -9.45 6.77 11.52
CA GLY A 181 -9.74 8.13 11.98
C GLY A 181 -9.39 9.19 10.93
N ASP A 182 -9.52 10.47 11.30
CA ASP A 182 -9.12 11.63 10.48
C ASP A 182 -7.73 12.11 10.90
N PHE A 183 -6.72 11.81 10.08
CA PHE A 183 -5.31 12.14 10.26
C PHE A 183 -4.83 13.19 9.25
N GLY A 184 -5.74 14.00 8.69
CA GLY A 184 -5.38 15.01 7.71
C GLY A 184 -4.28 15.96 8.20
N GLY A 185 -3.20 16.10 7.43
CA GLY A 185 -2.04 16.95 7.77
C GLY A 185 -1.16 16.45 8.92
N ALA A 186 -1.44 15.27 9.50
CA ALA A 186 -0.69 14.75 10.64
C ALA A 186 0.76 14.37 10.27
N LEU A 187 1.65 14.42 11.25
CA LEU A 187 3.07 14.08 11.10
C LEU A 187 3.34 12.69 11.69
N PHE A 188 3.87 11.77 10.89
CA PHE A 188 4.20 10.39 11.24
C PHE A 188 5.68 10.07 10.95
N GLN A 189 6.57 11.07 11.03
CA GLN A 189 7.99 10.85 10.76
C GLN A 189 8.54 9.76 11.70
N GLU A 190 9.16 8.72 11.13
CA GLU A 190 9.75 7.59 11.87
C GLU A 190 8.74 6.85 12.77
N ALA A 191 7.44 6.93 12.47
CA ALA A 191 6.40 6.20 13.19
C ALA A 191 6.41 4.71 12.85
N ASP A 192 6.07 3.86 13.82
CA ASP A 192 5.79 2.45 13.61
C ASP A 192 4.28 2.21 13.54
N LEU A 193 3.79 1.93 12.34
CA LEU A 193 2.40 1.62 11.97
C LEU A 193 2.31 0.19 11.41
N SER A 194 3.31 -0.66 11.69
CA SER A 194 3.34 -2.03 11.16
C SER A 194 2.10 -2.81 11.62
N HIS A 195 1.48 -3.52 10.67
CA HIS A 195 0.25 -4.29 10.87
C HIS A 195 -0.98 -3.48 11.35
N ALA A 196 -0.93 -2.15 11.31
CA ALA A 196 -2.02 -1.29 11.75
C ALA A 196 -3.29 -1.45 10.88
N TYR A 197 -4.47 -1.46 11.52
CA TYR A 197 -5.75 -1.42 10.79
C TYR A 197 -6.19 0.03 10.55
N LEU A 198 -5.81 0.56 9.38
CA LEU A 198 -6.01 1.95 8.94
C LEU A 198 -7.04 2.07 7.80
N ALA A 199 -7.87 1.05 7.59
CA ALA A 199 -8.82 1.00 6.49
C ALA A 199 -9.83 2.17 6.57
N TYR A 200 -10.10 2.79 5.42
CA TYR A 200 -10.99 3.95 5.25
C TYR A 200 -10.61 5.19 6.07
N GLY A 201 -9.39 5.27 6.58
CA GLY A 201 -8.87 6.47 7.25
C GLY A 201 -8.64 7.62 6.26
N ASP A 202 -8.74 8.85 6.78
CA ASP A 202 -8.39 10.07 6.04
C ASP A 202 -6.97 10.49 6.41
N PHE A 203 -6.04 10.41 5.46
CA PHE A 203 -4.63 10.73 5.62
C PHE A 203 -4.20 11.82 4.64
N ARG A 204 -5.13 12.67 4.20
CA ARG A 204 -4.83 13.73 3.24
C ARG A 204 -3.74 14.64 3.76
N ASP A 205 -2.75 14.94 2.92
CA ASP A 205 -1.60 15.79 3.25
C ASP A 205 -0.77 15.32 4.47
N ALA A 206 -0.99 14.10 4.98
CA ALA A 206 -0.22 13.54 6.08
C ALA A 206 1.22 13.22 5.64
N ARG A 207 2.17 13.25 6.58
CA ARG A 207 3.60 13.10 6.30
C ARG A 207 4.19 11.89 7.00
N PHE A 208 4.57 10.87 6.25
CA PHE A 208 5.06 9.58 6.73
C PHE A 208 6.55 9.36 6.46
N SER A 209 7.36 10.39 6.23
CA SER A 209 8.77 10.18 5.85
C SER A 209 9.49 9.21 6.80
N ASN A 210 10.03 8.12 6.23
CA ASN A 210 10.68 7.00 6.94
C ASN A 210 9.80 6.22 7.94
N ALA A 211 8.47 6.29 7.83
CA ALA A 211 7.59 5.47 8.67
C ALA A 211 7.63 4.00 8.26
N ASN A 212 7.44 3.10 9.24
CA ASN A 212 7.20 1.69 9.00
C ASN A 212 5.69 1.44 8.90
N MET A 213 5.21 1.01 7.74
CA MET A 213 3.81 0.61 7.49
C MET A 213 3.74 -0.83 6.96
N ALA A 214 4.75 -1.66 7.23
CA ALA A 214 4.81 -3.04 6.78
C ALA A 214 3.57 -3.81 7.27
N GLY A 215 2.88 -4.49 6.35
CA GLY A 215 1.67 -5.26 6.63
C GLY A 215 0.45 -4.44 7.05
N ALA A 216 0.50 -3.10 7.01
CA ALA A 216 -0.63 -2.25 7.38
C ALA A 216 -1.81 -2.43 6.41
N ASN A 217 -3.04 -2.35 6.94
CA ASN A 217 -4.25 -2.37 6.13
C ASN A 217 -4.75 -0.95 5.88
N LEU A 218 -4.53 -0.44 4.67
CA LEU A 218 -4.94 0.86 4.16
C LEU A 218 -6.10 0.75 3.14
N THR A 219 -6.89 -0.34 3.20
CA THR A 219 -8.00 -0.57 2.27
C THR A 219 -8.93 0.64 2.24
N GLY A 220 -9.15 1.22 1.06
CA GLY A 220 -10.04 2.37 0.87
C GLY A 220 -9.61 3.66 1.57
N ALA A 221 -8.37 3.77 2.05
CA ALA A 221 -7.87 4.98 2.71
C ALA A 221 -7.73 6.15 1.72
N ASP A 222 -7.95 7.37 2.20
CA ASP A 222 -7.74 8.61 1.43
C ASP A 222 -6.35 9.17 1.74
N LEU A 223 -5.39 8.95 0.85
CA LEU A 223 -3.99 9.35 0.98
C LEU A 223 -3.65 10.51 0.05
N ARG A 224 -4.64 11.29 -0.42
CA ARG A 224 -4.39 12.36 -1.40
C ARG A 224 -3.41 13.39 -0.84
N GLY A 225 -2.39 13.73 -1.63
CA GLY A 225 -1.34 14.66 -1.22
C GLY A 225 -0.39 14.16 -0.11
N ALA A 226 -0.54 12.93 0.37
CA ALA A 226 0.31 12.39 1.43
C ALA A 226 1.77 12.24 0.99
N ASP A 227 2.69 12.47 1.93
CA ASP A 227 4.13 12.25 1.72
C ASP A 227 4.54 10.88 2.28
N LEU A 228 4.66 9.91 1.38
CA LEU A 228 5.05 8.52 1.63
C LEU A 228 6.50 8.24 1.19
N ARG A 229 7.36 9.25 1.15
CA ARG A 229 8.76 9.06 0.74
C ARG A 229 9.49 8.13 1.69
N LYS A 230 10.15 7.11 1.14
CA LYS A 230 10.94 6.11 1.88
C LYS A 230 10.15 5.39 2.99
N VAL A 231 8.82 5.31 2.84
CA VAL A 231 8.00 4.50 3.72
C VAL A 231 8.21 3.03 3.40
N ASP A 232 8.25 2.20 4.43
CA ASP A 232 8.15 0.76 4.28
C ASP A 232 6.67 0.35 4.16
N LEU A 233 6.23 -0.03 2.96
CA LEU A 233 4.89 -0.54 2.67
C LEU A 233 4.92 -2.05 2.37
N GLN A 234 5.97 -2.76 2.81
CA GLN A 234 6.14 -4.19 2.55
C GLN A 234 4.90 -4.98 3.01
N GLY A 235 4.25 -5.69 2.08
CA GLY A 235 3.05 -6.49 2.36
C GLY A 235 1.80 -5.68 2.76
N ALA A 236 1.82 -4.35 2.64
CA ALA A 236 0.66 -3.51 2.97
C ALA A 236 -0.49 -3.71 1.98
N ILE A 237 -1.72 -3.47 2.45
CA ILE A 237 -2.94 -3.57 1.64
C ILE A 237 -3.46 -2.17 1.34
N LEU A 238 -3.30 -1.69 0.10
CA LEU A 238 -3.82 -0.41 -0.38
C LEU A 238 -5.04 -0.57 -1.30
N SER A 239 -5.69 -1.73 -1.35
CA SER A 239 -6.83 -1.97 -2.23
C SER A 239 -7.90 -0.86 -2.11
N GLY A 240 -8.24 -0.20 -3.21
CA GLY A 240 -9.21 0.89 -3.25
C GLY A 240 -8.75 2.23 -2.67
N ALA A 241 -7.49 2.35 -2.22
CA ALA A 241 -6.96 3.59 -1.66
C ALA A 241 -6.80 4.69 -2.73
N ASP A 242 -6.88 5.95 -2.29
CA ASP A 242 -6.74 7.13 -3.15
C ASP A 242 -5.38 7.80 -2.93
N LEU A 243 -4.44 7.58 -3.84
CA LEU A 243 -3.07 8.09 -3.82
C LEU A 243 -2.88 9.35 -4.69
N ARG A 244 -3.95 9.99 -5.19
CA ARG A 244 -3.80 11.14 -6.10
C ARG A 244 -2.99 12.26 -5.47
N GLY A 245 -1.91 12.67 -6.13
CA GLY A 245 -0.98 13.68 -5.62
C GLY A 245 -0.06 13.22 -4.48
N ALA A 246 -0.16 11.96 -4.04
CA ALA A 246 0.72 11.40 -3.01
C ALA A 246 2.13 11.16 -3.57
N THR A 247 3.16 11.31 -2.73
CA THR A 247 4.57 11.10 -3.13
C THR A 247 5.13 9.83 -2.51
N LEU A 248 5.43 8.82 -3.32
CA LEU A 248 5.93 7.50 -2.88
C LEU A 248 7.43 7.29 -3.15
N ARG A 249 8.20 8.35 -3.44
CA ARG A 249 9.58 8.21 -3.91
C ARG A 249 10.44 7.39 -2.94
N GLY A 250 11.09 6.35 -3.46
CA GLY A 250 11.96 5.48 -2.66
C GLY A 250 11.24 4.60 -1.63
N ALA A 251 9.91 4.51 -1.66
CA ALA A 251 9.18 3.61 -0.77
C ALA A 251 9.45 2.14 -1.12
N ASP A 252 9.51 1.28 -0.11
CA ASP A 252 9.52 -0.17 -0.30
C ASP A 252 8.07 -0.64 -0.47
N VAL A 253 7.76 -1.18 -1.64
CA VAL A 253 6.42 -1.64 -2.02
C VAL A 253 6.39 -3.16 -2.26
N SER A 254 7.34 -3.88 -1.67
CA SER A 254 7.47 -5.33 -1.81
C SER A 254 6.20 -6.06 -1.38
N GLY A 255 5.54 -6.76 -2.29
CA GLY A 255 4.33 -7.54 -1.98
C GLY A 255 3.10 -6.70 -1.63
N VAL A 256 3.10 -5.40 -1.94
CA VAL A 256 1.95 -4.52 -1.72
C VAL A 256 0.74 -4.98 -2.54
N ALA A 257 -0.48 -4.88 -2.01
CA ALA A 257 -1.72 -5.13 -2.74
C ALA A 257 -2.40 -3.82 -3.14
N VAL A 258 -2.56 -3.56 -4.45
CA VAL A 258 -3.01 -2.25 -4.98
C VAL A 258 -4.27 -2.33 -5.84
N TRP A 259 -5.13 -3.33 -5.62
CA TRP A 259 -6.34 -3.54 -6.43
C TRP A 259 -7.29 -2.33 -6.35
N GLY A 260 -7.54 -1.67 -7.48
CA GLY A 260 -8.46 -0.52 -7.54
C GLY A 260 -7.92 0.76 -6.88
N VAL A 261 -6.59 0.85 -6.67
CA VAL A 261 -5.93 2.09 -6.24
C VAL A 261 -6.15 3.19 -7.28
N ARG A 262 -6.30 4.43 -6.82
CA ARG A 262 -6.44 5.61 -7.67
C ARG A 262 -5.19 6.47 -7.59
N TYR A 263 -4.67 6.89 -8.73
CA TYR A 263 -3.61 7.90 -8.86
C TYR A 263 -3.79 8.59 -10.22
N ASP A 264 -3.25 9.80 -10.38
CA ASP A 264 -3.35 10.53 -11.66
C ASP A 264 -2.11 10.24 -12.51
N GLU A 265 -2.23 10.23 -13.85
CA GLU A 265 -1.06 10.07 -14.73
C GLU A 265 0.03 11.13 -14.49
N SER A 266 -0.38 12.32 -14.05
CA SER A 266 0.54 13.40 -13.65
C SER A 266 1.42 13.00 -12.48
N ASP A 267 1.00 12.09 -11.59
CA ASP A 267 1.80 11.64 -10.45
C ASP A 267 3.06 10.90 -10.90
N ILE A 268 2.97 10.16 -12.02
CA ILE A 268 4.14 9.52 -12.64
C ILE A 268 5.00 10.58 -13.34
N LYS A 269 4.38 11.46 -14.14
CA LYS A 269 5.09 12.50 -14.92
C LYS A 269 5.84 13.50 -14.02
N ASP A 270 5.26 13.83 -12.86
CA ASP A 270 5.84 14.72 -11.86
C ASP A 270 6.89 14.02 -10.98
N GLY A 271 7.13 12.72 -11.19
CA GLY A 271 8.09 11.93 -10.42
C GLY A 271 7.69 11.74 -8.96
N ARG A 272 6.37 11.73 -8.67
CA ARG A 272 5.85 11.41 -7.33
C ARG A 272 5.98 9.91 -7.03
N GLN A 273 5.82 9.08 -8.06
CA GLN A 273 6.19 7.67 -8.03
C GLN A 273 7.54 7.51 -8.74
N ALA A 274 8.62 7.38 -7.99
CA ALA A 274 9.96 7.22 -8.57
C ALA A 274 10.87 6.42 -7.64
N GLY A 275 11.60 5.47 -8.19
CA GLY A 275 12.52 4.62 -7.45
C GLY A 275 11.81 3.78 -6.37
N LEU A 276 10.57 3.35 -6.62
CA LEU A 276 9.86 2.40 -5.75
C LEU A 276 10.65 1.11 -5.70
N GLN A 277 10.90 0.60 -4.50
CA GLN A 277 11.78 -0.54 -4.28
C GLN A 277 10.98 -1.83 -4.14
N ILE A 278 11.48 -2.90 -4.75
CA ILE A 278 10.98 -4.26 -4.63
C ILE A 278 12.15 -5.14 -4.24
N HIS A 279 12.02 -5.77 -3.08
CA HIS A 279 12.99 -6.69 -2.52
C HIS A 279 12.51 -8.14 -2.67
N ASP A 280 13.47 -9.05 -2.79
CA ASP A 280 13.20 -10.48 -2.78
C ASP A 280 12.80 -10.92 -1.36
N TRP A 281 11.53 -11.31 -1.20
CA TRP A 281 11.00 -11.79 0.07
C TRP A 281 11.71 -13.07 0.55
N VAL A 282 12.23 -13.90 -0.36
CA VAL A 282 12.87 -15.19 -0.03
C VAL A 282 14.19 -14.99 0.73
N ALA A 283 14.81 -13.81 0.63
CA ALA A 283 16.05 -13.48 1.32
C ALA A 283 15.88 -13.21 2.83
N HIS A 284 14.66 -13.09 3.37
CA HIS A 284 14.47 -12.91 4.83
C HIS A 284 14.95 -14.12 5.67
N TYR A 285 15.27 -15.26 5.05
CA TYR A 285 15.88 -16.43 5.71
C TYR A 285 17.36 -16.66 5.38
N LYS A 286 17.96 -15.90 4.47
CA LYS A 286 19.37 -16.00 4.08
C LYS A 286 19.90 -14.58 3.87
N GLU A 287 20.85 -14.15 4.71
CA GLU A 287 21.39 -12.78 4.84
C GLU A 287 22.03 -12.14 3.57
N GLU A 288 21.70 -12.62 2.36
CA GLU A 288 22.06 -12.02 1.09
C GLU A 288 20.85 -12.07 0.14
N TYR A 289 20.36 -10.89 -0.25
CA TYR A 289 19.46 -10.79 -1.40
C TYR A 289 20.20 -11.31 -2.64
N ALA A 290 19.56 -12.17 -3.43
CA ALA A 290 20.16 -12.70 -4.66
C ALA A 290 20.50 -11.57 -5.68
N TRP A 291 19.88 -10.40 -5.53
CA TRP A 291 20.07 -9.19 -6.33
C TRP A 291 19.70 -7.96 -5.48
N GLY A 292 20.30 -6.79 -5.75
CA GLY A 292 19.92 -5.53 -5.10
C GLY A 292 18.47 -5.11 -5.47
N PRO A 293 17.84 -4.16 -4.76
CA PRO A 293 16.43 -3.83 -4.98
C PRO A 293 16.11 -3.50 -6.44
N LEU A 294 15.02 -4.08 -6.95
CA LEU A 294 14.46 -3.71 -8.24
C LEU A 294 13.71 -2.40 -8.05
N THR A 295 14.04 -1.39 -8.86
CA THR A 295 13.40 -0.08 -8.80
C THR A 295 12.46 0.13 -9.97
N VAL A 296 11.25 0.63 -9.68
CA VAL A 296 10.27 1.03 -10.70
C VAL A 296 9.62 2.36 -10.34
N ASP A 297 9.03 3.04 -11.33
CA ASP A 297 8.43 4.37 -11.16
C ASP A 297 6.89 4.33 -11.18
N ASN A 298 6.30 3.15 -11.03
CA ASN A 298 4.86 2.94 -11.03
C ASN A 298 4.47 1.83 -10.05
N ILE A 299 3.51 2.12 -9.16
CA ILE A 299 3.11 1.21 -8.08
C ILE A 299 2.37 -0.05 -8.59
N GLU A 300 1.61 0.04 -9.68
CA GLU A 300 0.95 -1.11 -10.29
C GLU A 300 1.95 -2.02 -11.01
N LEU A 301 2.94 -1.42 -11.69
CA LEU A 301 4.07 -2.16 -12.24
C LEU A 301 4.85 -2.83 -11.11
N ALA A 302 5.04 -2.15 -9.98
CA ALA A 302 5.70 -2.74 -8.82
C ALA A 302 4.95 -3.97 -8.30
N HIS A 303 3.62 -3.86 -8.17
CA HIS A 303 2.76 -4.96 -7.79
C HIS A 303 2.86 -6.14 -8.77
N PHE A 304 2.79 -5.89 -10.07
CA PHE A 304 2.94 -6.92 -11.09
C PHE A 304 4.31 -7.60 -11.03
N MET A 305 5.38 -6.83 -10.94
CA MET A 305 6.74 -7.36 -10.83
C MET A 305 6.93 -8.20 -9.57
N ALA A 306 6.40 -7.74 -8.43
CA ALA A 306 6.42 -8.52 -7.19
C ALA A 306 5.67 -9.85 -7.33
N LEU A 307 4.48 -9.86 -7.95
CA LEU A 307 3.73 -11.08 -8.23
C LEU A 307 4.52 -12.07 -9.10
N VAL A 308 5.20 -11.59 -10.14
CA VAL A 308 5.98 -12.46 -11.04
C VAL A 308 7.22 -13.02 -10.33
N ILE A 309 7.97 -12.17 -9.61
CA ILE A 309 9.23 -12.54 -8.95
C ILE A 309 8.98 -13.50 -7.79
N GLN A 310 7.96 -13.24 -6.98
CA GLN A 310 7.73 -13.96 -5.72
C GLN A 310 6.84 -15.19 -5.90
N ASN A 311 6.21 -15.38 -7.07
CA ASN A 311 5.35 -16.52 -7.33
C ASN A 311 5.97 -17.50 -8.35
N PRO A 312 6.59 -18.60 -7.89
CA PRO A 312 7.26 -19.56 -8.77
C PRO A 312 6.28 -20.25 -9.73
N LYS A 313 4.98 -20.33 -9.43
CA LYS A 313 3.98 -20.85 -10.36
C LYS A 313 3.71 -19.88 -11.50
N LEU A 314 3.66 -18.57 -11.22
CA LEU A 314 3.53 -17.55 -12.27
C LEU A 314 4.80 -17.49 -13.13
N ALA A 315 5.98 -17.53 -12.51
CA ALA A 315 7.25 -17.64 -13.24
C ALA A 315 7.26 -18.89 -14.14
N ALA A 316 6.87 -20.06 -13.61
CA ALA A 316 6.77 -21.29 -14.40
C ALA A 316 5.70 -21.22 -15.49
N LEU A 317 4.60 -20.47 -15.29
CA LEU A 317 3.60 -20.22 -16.32
C LEU A 317 4.18 -19.34 -17.43
N ILE A 318 4.92 -18.27 -17.10
CA ILE A 318 5.60 -17.43 -18.09
C ILE A 318 6.62 -18.27 -18.88
N ASP A 319 7.39 -19.11 -18.20
CA ASP A 319 8.31 -20.06 -18.83
C ASP A 319 7.56 -21.07 -19.71
N ALA A 320 6.41 -21.59 -19.26
CA ALA A 320 5.57 -22.48 -20.06
C ALA A 320 5.00 -21.75 -21.29
N THR A 321 4.57 -20.51 -21.15
CA THR A 321 4.08 -19.67 -22.26
C THR A 321 5.19 -19.47 -23.28
N THR A 322 6.36 -19.00 -22.86
CA THR A 322 7.51 -18.76 -23.74
C THR A 322 8.12 -20.04 -24.33
N SER A 323 7.87 -21.21 -23.73
CA SER A 323 8.36 -22.51 -24.22
C SER A 323 7.35 -23.34 -25.00
N LYS A 324 6.04 -23.03 -24.95
CA LYS A 324 4.99 -23.82 -25.60
C LYS A 324 4.04 -23.02 -26.47
N THR A 325 4.02 -21.69 -26.40
CA THR A 325 3.08 -20.92 -27.23
C THR A 325 3.63 -20.62 -28.62
N VAL A 326 2.73 -20.62 -29.60
CA VAL A 326 3.03 -20.28 -31.00
C VAL A 326 2.05 -19.21 -31.44
N LEU A 327 2.54 -18.04 -31.85
CA LEU A 327 1.70 -17.00 -32.41
C LEU A 327 1.38 -17.32 -33.87
N LEU A 328 0.11 -17.49 -34.18
CA LEU A 328 -0.42 -17.56 -35.53
C LEU A 328 -0.80 -16.14 -35.96
N LEU A 329 -0.01 -15.56 -36.87
CA LEU A 329 -0.16 -14.21 -37.36
C LEU A 329 -0.58 -14.22 -38.84
N GLY A 330 -1.70 -13.60 -39.18
CA GLY A 330 -2.14 -13.58 -40.57
C GLY A 330 -3.42 -12.80 -40.78
N ARG A 331 -3.74 -12.56 -42.05
CA ARG A 331 -5.07 -12.08 -42.47
C ARG A 331 -5.84 -13.25 -43.07
N PHE A 332 -6.51 -14.01 -42.22
CA PHE A 332 -7.16 -15.25 -42.63
C PHE A 332 -8.56 -14.95 -43.16
N THR A 333 -8.65 -14.73 -44.48
CA THR A 333 -9.93 -14.52 -45.17
C THR A 333 -10.30 -15.70 -46.08
N GLY A 334 -11.60 -16.01 -46.16
CA GLY A 334 -12.13 -17.06 -47.04
C GLY A 334 -11.50 -18.44 -46.79
N ALA A 335 -10.93 -19.04 -47.84
CA ALA A 335 -10.30 -20.36 -47.77
C ALA A 335 -9.14 -20.44 -46.74
N ARG A 336 -8.48 -19.32 -46.43
CA ARG A 336 -7.37 -19.29 -45.47
C ARG A 336 -7.81 -19.40 -44.01
N LYS A 337 -9.09 -19.13 -43.68
CA LYS A 337 -9.61 -19.50 -42.34
C LYS A 337 -9.46 -20.99 -42.08
N LYS A 338 -9.57 -21.85 -43.10
CA LYS A 338 -9.35 -23.30 -42.96
C LYS A 338 -7.90 -23.63 -42.59
N VAL A 339 -6.92 -22.85 -43.08
CA VAL A 339 -5.51 -22.99 -42.71
C VAL A 339 -5.32 -22.66 -41.23
N LEU A 340 -5.84 -21.51 -40.79
CA LEU A 340 -5.77 -21.09 -39.39
C LEU A 340 -6.41 -22.12 -38.45
N GLU A 341 -7.64 -22.54 -38.75
CA GLU A 341 -8.37 -23.52 -37.95
C GLU A 341 -7.60 -24.84 -37.85
N ARG A 342 -7.01 -25.30 -38.96
CA ARG A 342 -6.27 -26.56 -38.92
C ARG A 342 -4.95 -26.45 -38.18
N LEU A 343 -4.20 -25.35 -38.33
CA LEU A 343 -3.01 -25.11 -37.51
C LEU A 343 -3.34 -25.04 -36.01
N ARG A 344 -4.48 -24.44 -35.66
CA ARG A 344 -5.00 -24.39 -34.28
C ARG A 344 -5.27 -25.78 -33.70
N GLU A 345 -5.81 -26.69 -34.51
CA GLU A 345 -6.11 -28.08 -34.09
C GLU A 345 -4.85 -28.96 -34.00
N GLU A 346 -3.86 -28.74 -34.87
CA GLU A 346 -2.68 -29.61 -34.97
C GLU A 346 -1.56 -29.30 -33.98
N LEU A 347 -1.31 -28.01 -33.73
CA LEU A 347 -0.23 -27.58 -32.82
C LEU A 347 -0.32 -28.21 -31.40
N PRO A 348 -1.51 -28.38 -30.79
CA PRO A 348 -1.66 -29.09 -29.52
C PRO A 348 -1.11 -30.52 -29.52
N TYR A 349 -1.28 -31.27 -30.62
CA TYR A 349 -0.74 -32.64 -30.74
C TYR A 349 0.79 -32.67 -30.79
N LEU A 350 1.42 -31.56 -31.19
CA LEU A 350 2.86 -31.35 -31.16
C LEU A 350 3.35 -30.73 -29.84
N GLY A 351 2.46 -30.56 -28.85
CA GLY A 351 2.79 -30.01 -27.52
C GLY A 351 2.78 -28.48 -27.45
N TYR A 352 2.19 -27.81 -28.44
CA TYR A 352 2.15 -26.35 -28.55
C TYR A 352 0.76 -25.77 -28.33
N ALA A 353 0.70 -24.59 -27.71
CA ALA A 353 -0.53 -23.82 -27.50
C ALA A 353 -0.60 -22.66 -28.51
N PRO A 354 -1.50 -22.69 -29.51
CA PRO A 354 -1.63 -21.63 -30.48
C PRO A 354 -2.26 -20.37 -29.87
N ILE A 355 -1.62 -19.22 -30.06
CA ILE A 355 -2.20 -17.88 -29.85
C ILE A 355 -2.61 -17.36 -31.22
N ILE A 356 -3.88 -16.98 -31.37
CA ILE A 356 -4.42 -16.56 -32.66
C ILE A 356 -4.59 -15.06 -32.66
N PHE A 357 -4.02 -14.42 -33.67
CA PHE A 357 -4.24 -13.02 -33.94
C PHE A 357 -4.71 -12.84 -35.40
N ASP A 358 -6.03 -12.92 -35.59
CA ASP A 358 -6.72 -12.72 -36.87
C ASP A 358 -7.35 -11.33 -36.94
N PHE A 359 -7.17 -10.62 -38.06
CA PHE A 359 -7.60 -9.23 -38.21
C PHE A 359 -8.12 -8.90 -39.63
N GLU A 360 -9.18 -8.10 -39.71
CA GLU A 360 -9.91 -7.80 -40.97
C GLU A 360 -9.35 -6.60 -41.76
N GLY A 361 -8.46 -5.78 -41.19
CA GLY A 361 -7.92 -4.54 -41.80
C GLY A 361 -6.50 -4.18 -41.34
N PRO A 362 -5.88 -3.07 -41.79
CA PRO A 362 -4.58 -2.63 -41.28
C PRO A 362 -4.62 -2.47 -39.75
N ALA A 363 -3.65 -3.05 -39.04
CA ALA A 363 -3.59 -2.98 -37.59
C ALA A 363 -3.49 -1.50 -37.12
N SER A 364 -4.30 -1.12 -36.13
CA SER A 364 -4.10 0.15 -35.40
C SER A 364 -2.77 0.10 -34.64
N ARG A 365 -2.28 1.26 -34.17
CA ARG A 365 -1.07 1.32 -33.34
C ARG A 365 -1.16 0.39 -32.10
N ASP A 366 -2.30 0.40 -31.41
CA ASP A 366 -2.54 -0.44 -30.24
C ASP A 366 -2.55 -1.95 -30.59
N THR A 367 -3.07 -2.28 -31.77
CA THR A 367 -3.08 -3.65 -32.31
C THR A 367 -1.63 -4.13 -32.56
N ILE A 368 -0.76 -3.27 -33.06
CA ILE A 368 0.65 -3.59 -33.32
C ILE A 368 1.44 -3.83 -32.02
N GLU A 369 1.21 -3.02 -30.99
CA GLU A 369 1.85 -3.20 -29.68
C GLU A 369 1.42 -4.51 -29.01
N THR A 370 0.13 -4.87 -29.15
CA THR A 370 -0.41 -6.14 -28.66
C THR A 370 0.24 -7.32 -29.38
N ILE A 371 0.32 -7.28 -30.71
CA ILE A 371 0.98 -8.31 -31.52
C ILE A 371 2.44 -8.49 -31.11
N SER A 372 3.17 -7.40 -30.91
CA SER A 372 4.58 -7.44 -30.52
C SER A 372 4.76 -8.07 -29.13
N THR A 373 3.87 -7.75 -28.19
CA THR A 373 3.88 -8.35 -26.84
C THR A 373 3.62 -9.86 -26.91
N LEU A 374 2.59 -10.28 -27.64
CA LEU A 374 2.27 -11.70 -27.81
C LEU A 374 3.38 -12.46 -28.55
N ALA A 375 4.00 -11.84 -29.55
CA ALA A 375 5.14 -12.40 -30.25
C ALA A 375 6.33 -12.59 -29.30
N GLY A 376 6.62 -11.61 -28.44
CA GLY A 376 7.67 -11.70 -27.43
C GLY A 376 7.42 -12.80 -26.37
N LEU A 377 6.16 -13.13 -26.11
CA LEU A 377 5.76 -14.23 -25.23
C LEU A 377 5.71 -15.60 -25.92
N SER A 378 5.85 -15.65 -27.25
CA SER A 378 5.75 -16.88 -28.04
C SER A 378 7.11 -17.54 -28.27
N LYS A 379 7.14 -18.88 -28.30
CA LYS A 379 8.35 -19.63 -28.65
C LYS A 379 8.77 -19.38 -30.10
N PHE A 380 7.79 -19.21 -30.99
CA PHE A 380 7.98 -18.77 -32.37
C PHE A 380 6.68 -18.23 -32.96
N VAL A 381 6.81 -17.55 -34.10
CA VAL A 381 5.67 -17.00 -34.86
C VAL A 381 5.54 -17.78 -36.17
N ILE A 382 4.32 -18.22 -36.49
CA ILE A 382 3.95 -18.66 -37.85
C ILE A 382 3.19 -17.51 -38.49
N ALA A 383 3.72 -16.97 -39.58
CA ALA A 383 3.14 -15.84 -40.27
C ALA A 383 2.64 -16.23 -41.67
N ASP A 384 1.34 -16.11 -41.93
CA ASP A 384 0.80 -16.26 -43.28
C ASP A 384 1.12 -15.00 -44.10
N LEU A 385 2.08 -15.15 -45.03
CA LEU A 385 2.54 -14.10 -45.94
C LEU A 385 2.05 -14.33 -47.38
N SER A 386 1.02 -15.16 -47.59
CA SER A 386 0.55 -15.57 -48.91
C SER A 386 -0.06 -14.45 -49.75
N LYS A 387 -0.20 -13.21 -49.25
CA LYS A 387 -0.53 -12.06 -50.11
C LYS A 387 0.44 -10.92 -49.81
N PRO A 388 0.76 -10.05 -50.79
CA PRO A 388 1.59 -8.87 -50.54
C PRO A 388 1.04 -7.91 -49.47
N LYS A 389 -0.28 -7.94 -49.22
CA LYS A 389 -0.96 -7.19 -48.13
C LYS A 389 -1.09 -7.97 -46.82
N SER A 390 -0.65 -9.24 -46.77
CA SER A 390 -0.65 -10.05 -45.56
C SER A 390 0.51 -9.63 -44.68
N THR A 391 0.16 -8.93 -43.60
CA THR A 391 0.97 -8.64 -42.41
C THR A 391 2.35 -7.93 -42.56
N PRO A 392 2.57 -7.00 -43.52
CA PRO A 392 3.87 -6.36 -43.67
C PRO A 392 4.24 -5.49 -42.46
N LEU A 393 3.32 -4.66 -41.95
CA LEU A 393 3.59 -3.73 -40.85
C LEU A 393 3.91 -4.47 -39.54
N GLU A 394 3.17 -5.54 -39.27
CA GLU A 394 3.32 -6.40 -38.11
C GLU A 394 4.66 -7.14 -38.18
N THR A 395 5.04 -7.64 -39.36
CA THR A 395 6.35 -8.25 -39.59
C THR A 395 7.47 -7.24 -39.36
N TYR A 396 7.30 -5.98 -39.81
CA TYR A 396 8.27 -4.90 -39.60
C TYR A 396 8.47 -4.51 -38.14
N VAL A 397 7.47 -4.73 -37.28
CA VAL A 397 7.58 -4.39 -35.86
C VAL A 397 8.11 -5.59 -35.07
N ILE A 398 7.73 -6.81 -35.43
CA ILE A 398 8.20 -8.01 -34.74
C ILE A 398 9.67 -8.27 -35.05
N VAL A 399 10.01 -8.46 -36.33
CA VAL A 399 11.29 -9.07 -36.73
C VAL A 399 12.52 -8.26 -36.30
N PRO A 400 12.56 -6.92 -36.46
CA PRO A 400 13.73 -6.13 -36.05
C PRO A 400 13.93 -6.04 -34.54
N HIS A 401 12.85 -6.11 -33.77
CA HIS A 401 12.86 -5.80 -32.33
C HIS A 401 12.87 -7.06 -31.46
N LEU A 402 12.42 -8.20 -31.99
CA LEU A 402 12.32 -9.46 -31.28
C LEU A 402 13.15 -10.53 -31.99
N SER A 403 14.22 -10.98 -31.34
CA SER A 403 14.96 -12.19 -31.75
C SER A 403 14.17 -13.43 -31.36
N ILE A 404 13.10 -13.70 -32.09
CA ILE A 404 12.28 -14.92 -31.97
C ILE A 404 12.22 -15.60 -33.34
N PRO A 405 12.16 -16.94 -33.43
CA PRO A 405 12.01 -17.62 -34.71
C PRO A 405 10.73 -17.16 -35.41
N PHE A 406 10.88 -16.70 -36.64
CA PHE A 406 9.77 -16.23 -37.46
C PHE A 406 9.66 -17.13 -38.69
N VAL A 407 8.55 -17.86 -38.81
CA VAL A 407 8.32 -18.85 -39.86
C VAL A 407 7.26 -18.35 -40.84
N PRO A 408 7.66 -17.88 -42.04
CA PRO A 408 6.70 -17.50 -43.06
C PRO A 408 6.07 -18.74 -43.70
N ILE A 409 4.75 -18.74 -43.87
CA ILE A 409 4.02 -19.70 -44.71
C ILE A 409 3.44 -18.97 -45.92
N VAL A 410 3.50 -19.61 -47.09
CA VAL A 410 3.07 -19.02 -48.37
C VAL A 410 2.33 -20.07 -49.18
N GLU A 411 1.11 -19.76 -49.62
CA GLU A 411 0.36 -20.60 -50.55
C GLU A 411 1.05 -20.67 -51.93
N ARG A 412 1.09 -21.85 -52.54
CA ARG A 412 1.77 -22.06 -53.82
C ARG A 412 1.14 -21.19 -54.91
N GLY A 413 2.00 -20.47 -55.63
CA GLY A 413 1.58 -19.55 -56.71
C GLY A 413 1.41 -18.11 -56.26
N GLU A 414 1.40 -17.86 -54.94
CA GLU A 414 1.44 -16.53 -54.38
C GLU A 414 2.87 -16.02 -54.17
N GLN A 415 3.03 -14.70 -54.08
CA GLN A 415 4.31 -14.07 -53.74
C GLN A 415 4.20 -13.26 -52.46
N PRO A 416 5.09 -13.50 -51.47
CA PRO A 416 5.18 -12.66 -50.29
C PRO A 416 5.67 -11.26 -50.66
N PHE A 417 5.52 -10.30 -49.74
CA PHE A 417 5.99 -8.94 -49.97
C PHE A 417 7.50 -8.88 -50.26
N SER A 418 7.91 -7.96 -51.12
CA SER A 418 9.27 -7.90 -51.70
C SER A 418 10.40 -7.83 -50.66
N MET A 419 10.14 -7.19 -49.52
CA MET A 419 11.14 -6.93 -48.49
C MET A 419 11.40 -8.13 -47.57
N LEU A 420 10.64 -9.23 -47.67
CA LEU A 420 10.89 -10.45 -46.89
C LEU A 420 12.31 -10.99 -47.13
N ARG A 421 12.80 -10.94 -48.37
CA ARG A 421 14.16 -11.38 -48.72
C ARG A 421 15.24 -10.54 -48.04
N ASP A 422 15.01 -9.24 -47.92
CA ASP A 422 15.95 -8.34 -47.24
C ASP A 422 15.96 -8.58 -45.73
N MET A 423 14.78 -8.85 -45.15
CA MET A 423 14.66 -9.24 -43.74
C MET A 423 15.38 -10.55 -43.45
N GLN A 424 15.26 -11.57 -44.32
CA GLN A 424 15.98 -12.84 -44.17
C GLN A 424 17.51 -12.69 -44.22
N LYS A 425 18.01 -11.75 -45.04
CA LYS A 425 19.45 -11.44 -45.08
C LYS A 425 19.92 -10.73 -43.82
N LYS A 426 19.09 -9.84 -43.27
CA LYS A 426 19.45 -9.00 -42.12
C LYS A 426 19.25 -9.69 -40.78
N TYR A 427 18.23 -10.53 -40.65
CA TYR A 427 17.79 -11.15 -39.41
C TYR A 427 17.77 -12.67 -39.56
N TYR A 428 18.80 -13.33 -39.03
CA TYR A 428 18.99 -14.78 -39.19
C TYR A 428 17.89 -15.62 -38.53
N TRP A 429 17.06 -15.03 -37.66
CA TRP A 429 15.92 -15.67 -37.02
C TRP A 429 14.65 -15.69 -37.88
N VAL A 430 14.68 -15.10 -39.08
CA VAL A 430 13.62 -15.25 -40.09
C VAL A 430 13.92 -16.48 -40.95
N LEU A 431 13.08 -17.51 -40.84
CA LEU A 431 13.27 -18.77 -41.53
C LEU A 431 12.90 -18.66 -43.03
N PRO A 432 13.41 -19.58 -43.87
CA PRO A 432 12.94 -19.73 -45.25
C PRO A 432 11.42 -19.94 -45.31
N PRO A 433 10.70 -19.39 -46.33
CA PRO A 433 9.26 -19.53 -46.39
C PRO A 433 8.85 -20.96 -46.70
N VAL A 434 7.89 -21.49 -45.94
CA VAL A 434 7.30 -22.80 -46.18
C VAL A 434 6.16 -22.65 -47.19
N THR A 435 6.38 -23.16 -48.40
CA THR A 435 5.38 -23.09 -49.47
C THR A 435 4.44 -24.30 -49.39
N TYR A 436 3.13 -24.09 -49.41
CA TYR A 436 2.12 -25.16 -49.32
C TYR A 436 1.10 -25.12 -50.46
N GLU A 437 0.61 -26.28 -50.90
CA GLU A 437 -0.37 -26.40 -52.00
C GLU A 437 -1.81 -26.34 -51.52
N ASN A 438 -2.08 -26.93 -50.37
CA ASN A 438 -3.39 -27.00 -49.74
C ASN A 438 -3.22 -27.20 -48.22
N VAL A 439 -4.33 -27.15 -47.48
CA VAL A 439 -4.31 -27.25 -46.01
C VAL A 439 -3.69 -28.58 -45.55
N GLN A 440 -4.01 -29.69 -46.20
CA GLN A 440 -3.51 -31.01 -45.80
C GLN A 440 -1.99 -31.11 -46.00
N ASP A 441 -1.48 -30.61 -47.12
CA ASP A 441 -0.04 -30.56 -47.41
C ASP A 441 0.75 -29.71 -46.38
N LEU A 442 0.15 -28.65 -45.85
CA LEU A 442 0.76 -27.86 -44.77
C LEU A 442 0.80 -28.64 -43.44
N VAL A 443 -0.29 -29.34 -43.11
CA VAL A 443 -0.42 -30.16 -41.89
C VAL A 443 0.56 -31.32 -41.89
N ASP A 444 0.61 -32.08 -43.00
CA ASP A 444 1.49 -33.25 -43.15
C ASP A 444 2.97 -32.89 -42.96
N ARG A 445 3.32 -31.64 -43.24
CA ARG A 445 4.69 -31.11 -43.14
C ARG A 445 4.89 -30.18 -41.94
N LEU A 446 3.88 -29.95 -41.10
CA LEU A 446 3.92 -28.99 -40.00
C LEU A 446 5.11 -29.25 -39.05
N ASP A 447 5.28 -30.50 -38.61
CA ASP A 447 6.37 -30.87 -37.70
C ASP A 447 7.76 -30.65 -38.34
N GLN A 448 7.97 -31.19 -39.55
CA GLN A 448 9.28 -31.23 -40.20
C GLN A 448 9.70 -29.90 -40.83
N ALA A 449 8.75 -29.17 -41.43
CA ALA A 449 9.01 -27.94 -42.17
C ALA A 449 8.88 -26.67 -41.33
N ILE A 450 8.10 -26.70 -40.25
CA ILE A 450 7.83 -25.51 -39.42
C ILE A 450 8.38 -25.69 -38.00
N VAL A 451 7.89 -26.69 -37.26
CA VAL A 451 8.18 -26.83 -35.81
C VAL A 451 9.66 -27.13 -35.55
N LYS A 452 10.22 -28.20 -36.10
CA LYS A 452 11.63 -28.57 -35.87
C LYS A 452 12.62 -27.49 -36.31
N PRO A 453 12.46 -26.82 -37.47
CA PRO A 453 13.28 -25.66 -37.82
C PRO A 453 13.15 -24.51 -36.82
N ALA A 454 11.93 -24.17 -36.37
CA ALA A 454 11.70 -23.11 -35.40
C ALA A 454 12.36 -23.42 -34.05
N GLU A 455 12.27 -24.66 -33.55
CA GLU A 455 12.93 -25.07 -32.31
C GLU A 455 14.45 -24.97 -32.37
N ARG A 456 15.04 -25.42 -33.49
CA ARG A 456 16.49 -25.29 -33.71
C ARG A 456 16.92 -23.83 -33.71
N MET A 457 16.11 -22.96 -34.32
CA MET A 457 16.36 -21.52 -34.32
C MET A 457 16.23 -20.93 -32.91
N PHE A 458 15.19 -21.29 -32.15
CA PHE A 458 15.00 -20.83 -30.78
C PHE A 458 16.20 -21.20 -29.90
N ALA A 459 16.67 -22.44 -29.97
CA ALA A 459 17.84 -22.91 -29.25
C ALA A 459 19.13 -22.16 -29.68
N ARG A 460 19.27 -21.84 -30.98
CA ARG A 460 20.40 -21.07 -31.50
C ARG A 460 20.42 -19.63 -30.95
N ILE A 461 19.27 -18.96 -30.96
CA ILE A 461 19.12 -17.60 -30.40
C ILE A 461 19.49 -17.61 -28.91
N GLY A 462 18.97 -18.58 -28.15
CA GLY A 462 19.27 -18.70 -26.72
C GLY A 462 20.74 -18.93 -26.40
N ARG A 463 21.49 -19.67 -27.24
CA ARG A 463 22.95 -19.82 -27.10
C ARG A 463 23.68 -18.50 -27.32
N GLN A 464 23.39 -17.79 -28.42
CA GLN A 464 24.06 -16.53 -28.73
C GLN A 464 23.80 -15.44 -27.68
N ARG A 465 22.59 -15.40 -27.07
CA ARG A 465 22.32 -14.47 -25.95
C ARG A 465 23.19 -14.75 -24.73
N ARG A 466 23.45 -16.02 -24.40
CA ARG A 466 24.32 -16.39 -23.27
C ARG A 466 25.79 -16.06 -23.53
N ASP A 467 26.23 -16.20 -24.79
CA ASP A 467 27.61 -15.92 -25.18
C ASP A 467 27.92 -14.41 -25.23
N LEU A 468 26.90 -13.55 -25.31
CA LEU A 468 27.04 -12.07 -25.28
C LEU A 468 27.05 -11.49 -23.86
N VAL A 469 26.62 -12.26 -22.86
CA VAL A 469 26.52 -11.84 -21.45
C VAL A 469 27.72 -12.36 -20.62
N ARG A 470 28.50 -13.28 -21.19
CA ARG A 470 29.81 -13.69 -20.68
C ARG A 470 30.90 -12.85 -21.33
#